data_AF-A0A9R1V0V2-F1
#
_entry.id   AF-A0A9R1V0V2-F1
#
_cell.length_a   1.000
_cell.length_b   1.000
_cell.length_c   1.000
_cell.angle_alpha   90.00
_cell.angle_beta   90.00
_cell.angle_gamma   90.00
#
_symmetry.space_group_name_H-M   'P 1'
#
loop_
_entity.id
_entity.type
_entity.pdbx_description
1 polymer ?
#
loop_
_entity_poly.entity_id
_entity_poly.type
_entity_poly.pdbx_seq_one_letter_code
_entity_poly.pdbx_strand_id
1 'polypeptide(L)'
;MNIVQEMTMAANAYKAHNNTQLQIVNIITSGFTGSLKGWWDFYISQEEKDYILSAKKTIIKQENNQQIQTFEDDMVNTLIFAIIKNFVGDPTTFQEKT
;
A
#
# COMPACT_ATOMS: atom_id res chain seq x y z
N MET A 1 1.15 -14.95 12.95
CA MET A 1 0.78 -13.52 13.01
C MET A 1 1.12 -12.94 11.65
N ASN A 2 0.13 -12.58 10.84
CA ASN A 2 0.34 -12.19 9.44
C ASN A 2 0.59 -10.68 9.39
N ILE A 3 1.85 -10.24 9.22
CA ILE A 3 2.27 -8.83 9.20
C ILE A 3 1.39 -7.99 8.24
N VAL A 4 0.95 -8.58 7.13
CA VAL A 4 0.04 -7.95 6.16
C VAL A 4 -1.30 -7.59 6.78
N GLN A 5 -1.87 -8.47 7.62
CA GLN A 5 -3.14 -8.19 8.30
C GLN A 5 -2.96 -7.06 9.33
N GLU A 6 -1.85 -7.02 10.05
CA GLU A 6 -1.56 -5.94 11.00
C GLU A 6 -1.39 -4.59 10.32
N MET A 7 -0.65 -4.53 9.20
CA MET A 7 -0.51 -3.32 8.40
C MET A 7 -1.85 -2.86 7.81
N THR A 8 -2.70 -3.79 7.37
CA THR A 8 -4.04 -3.50 6.85
C THR A 8 -4.95 -2.94 7.94
N MET A 9 -4.94 -3.54 9.13
CA MET A 9 -5.70 -3.05 10.28
C MET A 9 -5.25 -1.66 10.73
N ALA A 10 -3.93 -1.43 10.82
CA ALA A 10 -3.37 -0.13 11.17
C ALA A 10 -3.77 0.95 10.16
N ALA A 11 -3.65 0.65 8.86
CA ALA A 11 -4.05 1.59 7.81
C ALA A 11 -5.53 1.98 7.88
N ASN A 12 -6.41 1.00 8.10
CA ASN A 12 -7.84 1.25 8.25
C ASN A 12 -8.14 2.11 9.49
N ALA A 13 -7.46 1.86 10.62
CA ALA A 13 -7.60 2.65 11.83
C ALA A 13 -7.16 4.11 11.62
N TYR A 14 -6.06 4.35 10.91
CA TYR A 14 -5.61 5.72 10.62
C TYR A 14 -6.50 6.44 9.60
N LYS A 15 -7.05 5.72 8.63
CA LYS A 15 -8.04 6.25 7.68
C LYS A 15 -9.31 6.71 8.41
N ALA A 16 -9.75 5.99 9.44
CA ALA A 16 -10.88 6.37 10.28
C ALA A 16 -10.65 7.65 11.10
N HIS A 17 -9.39 8.06 11.27
CA HIS A 17 -8.99 9.32 11.92
C HIS A 17 -8.71 10.45 10.92
N ASN A 18 -9.25 10.39 9.70
CA ASN A 18 -9.09 11.40 8.64
C ASN A 18 -7.64 11.66 8.20
N ASN A 19 -6.71 10.72 8.42
CA ASN A 19 -5.35 10.84 7.88
C ASN A 19 -5.36 10.60 6.36
N THR A 20 -4.54 11.38 5.64
CA THR A 20 -4.28 11.12 4.21
C THR A 20 -3.45 9.85 4.04
N GLN A 21 -3.53 9.18 2.88
CA GLN A 21 -2.72 7.98 2.67
C GLN A 21 -1.21 8.23 2.77
N LEU A 22 -0.75 9.41 2.36
CA LEU A 22 0.64 9.80 2.53
C LEU A 22 1.04 9.85 4.02
N GLN A 23 0.19 10.42 4.87
CA GLN A 23 0.43 10.42 6.33
C GLN A 23 0.46 8.99 6.88
N ILE A 24 -0.46 8.13 6.44
CA ILE A 24 -0.53 6.73 6.87
C ILE A 24 0.75 5.97 6.47
N VAL A 25 1.22 6.13 5.23
CA VAL A 25 2.46 5.51 4.75
C VAL A 25 3.67 5.99 5.54
N ASN A 26 3.75 7.29 5.83
CA ASN A 26 4.84 7.83 6.65
C ASN A 26 4.81 7.27 8.09
N ILE A 27 3.63 7.14 8.69
CA ILE A 27 3.49 6.51 10.02
C ILE A 27 3.94 5.04 9.97
N ILE A 28 3.45 4.27 8.99
CA ILE A 28 3.80 2.85 8.83
C ILE A 28 5.31 2.67 8.65
N THR A 29 5.92 3.44 7.74
CA THR A 29 7.36 3.34 7.43
C THR A 29 8.23 3.80 8.60
N SER A 30 7.78 4.76 9.40
CA SER A 30 8.48 5.16 10.63
C SER A 30 8.55 4.04 11.68
N GLY A 31 7.57 3.12 11.66
CA GLY A 31 7.53 1.93 12.51
C GLY A 31 8.36 0.75 12.00
N PHE A 32 8.99 0.86 10.82
CA PHE A 32 9.81 -0.23 10.29
C PHE A 32 11.07 -0.45 11.14
N THR A 33 11.38 -1.72 11.37
CA THR A 33 12.58 -2.15 12.09
C THR A 33 13.21 -3.36 11.40
N GLY A 34 14.45 -3.73 11.78
CA GLY A 34 15.14 -4.91 11.26
C GLY A 34 15.24 -4.92 9.73
N SER A 35 14.97 -6.08 9.12
CA SER A 35 15.05 -6.28 7.67
C SER A 35 14.11 -5.36 6.88
N LEU A 36 12.96 -5.00 7.44
CA LEU A 36 12.00 -4.12 6.77
C LEU A 36 12.52 -2.67 6.69
N LYS A 37 13.15 -2.20 7.78
CA LYS A 37 13.85 -0.91 7.79
C LYS A 37 15.05 -0.93 6.85
N GLY A 38 15.83 -2.02 6.87
CA GLY A 38 16.96 -2.20 5.96
C GLY A 38 16.53 -2.08 4.50
N TRP A 39 15.48 -2.81 4.13
CA TRP A 39 14.90 -2.76 2.78
C TRP A 39 14.43 -1.35 2.39
N TRP A 40 13.63 -0.70 3.25
CA TRP A 40 13.08 0.62 2.97
C TRP A 40 14.13 1.72 2.91
N ASP A 41 15.13 1.70 3.80
CA ASP A 41 16.11 2.78 3.86
C ASP A 41 17.23 2.62 2.82
N PHE A 42 17.65 1.39 2.53
CA PHE A 42 18.90 1.13 1.79
C PHE A 42 18.76 0.33 0.50
N TYR A 43 17.70 -0.46 0.30
CA TYR A 43 17.59 -1.34 -0.88
C TYR A 43 16.60 -0.84 -1.92
N ILE A 44 15.43 -0.33 -1.52
CA ILE A 44 14.46 0.22 -2.46
C ILE A 44 14.98 1.55 -3.03
N SER A 45 14.90 1.71 -4.35
CA SER A 45 15.34 2.94 -5.01
C SER A 45 14.41 4.12 -4.71
N GLN A 46 14.89 5.34 -4.90
CA GLN A 46 14.05 6.52 -4.72
C GLN A 46 12.88 6.55 -5.70
N GLU A 47 13.08 6.10 -6.94
CA GLU A 47 12.02 6.01 -7.95
C GLU A 47 10.90 5.06 -7.52
N GLU A 48 11.25 3.89 -6.96
CA GLU A 48 10.26 2.95 -6.42
C GLU A 48 9.53 3.51 -5.20
N LYS A 49 10.21 4.27 -4.33
CA LYS A 49 9.56 4.99 -3.22
C LYS A 49 8.57 6.02 -3.76
N ASP A 50 8.97 6.82 -4.74
CA ASP A 50 8.12 7.84 -5.34
C ASP A 50 6.91 7.21 -6.04
N TYR A 51 7.09 6.06 -6.68
CA TYR A 51 5.99 5.25 -7.23
C TYR A 51 5.00 4.83 -6.13
N ILE A 52 5.48 4.31 -5.01
CA ILE A 52 4.61 3.93 -3.87
C ILE A 52 3.88 5.16 -3.31
N LEU A 53 4.58 6.27 -3.12
CA LEU A 53 4.05 7.51 -2.52
C LEU A 53 3.12 8.30 -3.45
N SER A 54 3.12 7.99 -4.75
CA SER A 54 2.23 8.59 -5.74
C SER A 54 1.16 7.61 -6.27
N ALA A 55 1.13 6.39 -5.73
CA ALA A 55 0.26 5.33 -6.24
C ALA A 55 -1.22 5.71 -6.11
N LYS A 56 -1.93 5.47 -7.21
CA LYS A 56 -3.38 5.65 -7.33
C LYS A 56 -3.97 4.42 -7.99
N LYS A 57 -5.16 4.04 -7.54
CA LYS A 57 -5.98 3.02 -8.19
C LYS A 57 -7.04 3.68 -9.05
N THR A 58 -7.22 3.11 -10.23
CA THR A 58 -8.31 3.45 -11.13
C THR A 58 -9.59 2.80 -10.62
N ILE A 59 -10.64 3.61 -10.45
CA ILE A 59 -11.98 3.13 -10.13
C ILE A 59 -12.91 3.51 -11.27
N ILE A 60 -13.49 2.49 -11.88
CA ILE A 60 -14.54 2.66 -12.89
C ILE A 60 -15.88 2.57 -12.17
N LYS A 61 -16.60 3.69 -12.11
CA LYS A 61 -17.96 3.75 -11.58
C LYS A 61 -18.93 3.82 -12.74
N GLN A 62 -20.07 3.15 -12.63
CA GLN A 62 -21.14 3.25 -13.62
C GLN A 62 -22.21 4.20 -13.08
N GLU A 63 -22.33 5.37 -13.69
CA GLU A 63 -23.37 6.35 -13.39
C GLU A 63 -24.15 6.65 -14.66
N ASN A 64 -25.49 6.56 -14.61
CA ASN A 64 -26.39 6.86 -15.72
C ASN A 64 -26.01 6.15 -17.05
N ASN A 65 -25.70 4.85 -16.99
CA ASN A 65 -25.22 4.04 -18.13
C ASN A 65 -23.89 4.50 -18.77
N GLN A 66 -23.16 5.43 -18.15
CA GLN A 66 -21.82 5.83 -18.56
C GLN A 66 -20.78 5.31 -17.59
N GLN A 67 -19.62 4.89 -18.11
CA GLN A 67 -18.46 4.56 -17.29
C GLN A 67 -17.69 5.84 -16.99
N ILE A 68 -17.58 6.17 -15.71
CA ILE A 68 -16.78 7.29 -15.21
C ILE A 68 -15.52 6.71 -14.58
N GLN A 69 -14.37 7.08 -15.14
CA GLN A 69 -13.07 6.76 -14.58
C GLN A 69 -12.71 7.80 -13.52
N THR A 70 -12.45 7.34 -12.31
CA THR A 70 -11.96 8.15 -11.19
C THR A 70 -10.68 7.55 -10.65
N PHE A 71 -9.89 8.36 -9.93
CA PHE A 71 -8.67 7.92 -9.28
C PHE A 71 -8.79 8.14 -7.79
N GLU A 72 -8.45 7.12 -7.01
CA GLU A 72 -8.27 7.21 -5.57
C GLU A 72 -6.82 6.89 -5.23
N ASP A 73 -6.29 7.52 -4.18
CA ASP A 73 -4.96 7.16 -3.67
C ASP A 73 -4.92 5.66 -3.33
N ASP A 74 -3.77 5.03 -3.50
CA ASP A 74 -3.56 3.60 -3.22
C ASP A 74 -2.17 3.29 -2.67
N MET A 75 -1.53 4.30 -2.06
CA MET A 75 -0.17 4.27 -1.57
C MET A 75 0.04 3.17 -0.52
N VAL A 76 -0.92 2.99 0.39
CA VAL A 76 -0.83 1.97 1.44
C VAL A 76 -0.88 0.56 0.85
N ASN A 77 -1.81 0.29 -0.05
CA ASN A 77 -1.93 -1.04 -0.67
C ASN A 77 -0.70 -1.35 -1.53
N THR A 78 -0.20 -0.34 -2.26
CA THR A 78 1.01 -0.47 -3.06
C THR A 78 2.23 -0.74 -2.20
N LEU A 79 2.37 -0.09 -1.03
CA LEU A 79 3.41 -0.38 -0.05
C LEU A 79 3.33 -1.82 0.46
N ILE A 80 2.13 -2.28 0.85
CA ILE A 80 1.91 -3.66 1.32
C ILE A 80 2.30 -4.67 0.23
N PHE A 81 1.89 -4.42 -1.02
CA PHE A 81 2.24 -5.27 -2.15
C PHE A 81 3.75 -5.32 -2.40
N ALA A 82 4.44 -4.17 -2.34
CA ALA A 82 5.89 -4.10 -2.49
C ALA A 82 6.62 -4.92 -1.41
N ILE A 83 6.12 -4.87 -0.17
CA ILE A 83 6.66 -5.66 0.93
C ILE A 83 6.44 -7.16 0.68
N ILE A 84 5.22 -7.57 0.31
CA ILE A 84 4.93 -8.99 -0.01
C ILE A 84 5.84 -9.46 -1.15
N LYS A 85 5.95 -8.67 -2.22
CA LYS A 85 6.80 -8.98 -3.36
C LYS A 85 8.26 -9.19 -2.98
N ASN A 86 8.79 -8.33 -2.10
CA ASN A 86 10.20 -8.36 -1.73
C ASN A 86 10.54 -9.46 -0.71
N PHE A 87 9.64 -9.76 0.23
CA PHE A 87 9.92 -10.68 1.34
C PHE A 87 9.31 -12.07 1.19
N VAL A 88 8.23 -12.20 0.42
CA VAL A 88 7.49 -13.46 0.24
C VAL A 88 7.64 -14.01 -1.18
N GLY A 89 7.77 -13.15 -2.19
CA GLY A 89 7.82 -13.53 -3.60
C GLY A 89 6.53 -13.17 -4.33
N ASP A 90 6.07 -14.00 -5.27
CA ASP A 90 5.00 -13.63 -6.22
C ASP A 90 3.67 -13.24 -5.52
N PRO A 91 3.27 -11.96 -5.57
CA PRO A 91 2.10 -11.46 -4.84
C PRO A 91 0.75 -12.01 -5.35
N THR A 92 0.72 -12.54 -6.57
CA THR A 92 -0.49 -13.08 -7.21
C THR A 92 -0.99 -14.36 -6.54
N THR A 93 -0.10 -15.11 -5.88
CA THR A 93 -0.48 -16.31 -5.10
C THR A 93 -1.34 -16.01 -3.87
N PHE A 94 -1.38 -14.76 -3.39
CA PHE A 94 -2.28 -14.34 -2.31
C PHE A 94 -3.67 -13.90 -2.81
N GLN A 95 -3.82 -13.57 -4.10
CA GLN A 95 -5.11 -13.20 -4.68
C GLN A 95 -5.98 -14.41 -5.04
N GLU A 96 -5.39 -15.59 -5.25
CA GLU A 96 -6.14 -16.81 -5.64
C GLU A 96 -6.84 -17.54 -4.48
N LYS A 97 -6.79 -17.00 -3.26
CA LYS A 97 -7.47 -17.59 -2.08
C LYS A 97 -8.42 -16.59 -1.43
N THR A 98 -9.44 -16.16 -2.15
CA THR A 98 -10.68 -15.59 -1.59
C THR A 98 -11.82 -15.90 -2.55
#